data_AF-A0A6H1LMM4-F1
#
_entry.id   AF-A0A6H1LMM4-F1
#
_cell.length_a   1.000
_cell.length_b   1.000
_cell.length_c   1.000
_cell.angle_alpha   90.00
_cell.angle_beta   90.00
_cell.angle_gamma   90.00
#
_symmetry.space_group_name_H-M   'P 1'
#
loop_
_entity.id
_entity.type
_entity.pdbx_description
1 polymer ?
#
loop_
_entity_poly.entity_id
_entity_poly.type
_entity_poly.pdbx_seq_one_letter_code
_entity_poly.pdbx_strand_id
1 'polypeptide(L)'
;MPDQCATTTFTETITCAAGAFAPGHLGELTQHVPFELADAVLEETRTGHRRLRHLPSRVGIYFLLALAMFPALGYARVWDKLVVGLHGLAPHRPSEKALRDLRRRLGPAPLKALFDAVSGPLARPGTKGTCYRSWRTVAFDGCSSLKAPDQPRIRSLFSKSKHRWGISGYPALRLTALVETGTRGLLGAVFGPTSVGEPTHAAQLMHLLSPKMLLLADRGFDGNNFYAAVARSGAQLLVRLGPHRKPVVLEVLADGSYLTLLGGLKLRVIEADITVTLRDGQRVHDRYRLVTTLLDPGSDPASVLVRLYHERWEIESAFYSLRHTLLRGRVLRSCDPFGLEQELWATLAFYQVLRRAMVEAAEAASGTDPDRVSFTVALEAARDQLTAARGILPAEDSSGCSGRIGQAVLANLLPARRPRVSARKVKCPMTRYPGNPVDPRPAISQDITALDIAVHQAVMPPPAPTRPSLTPGRKTLVLDLLRTDPERPWRSQEIAEAIACSNIKSLWTQLSTWVKDGMLRKIAKDTYALVPDWA
;
A
#
# COMPACT_ATOMS: atom_id res chain seq x y z
N MET A 1 43.06 21.89 -40.70
CA MET A 1 41.95 22.29 -39.81
C MET A 1 42.28 21.92 -38.36
N PRO A 2 43.15 22.65 -37.64
CA PRO A 2 43.34 22.44 -36.22
C PRO A 2 43.02 23.75 -35.45
N ASP A 3 41.77 23.94 -35.03
CA ASP A 3 41.38 24.94 -34.03
C ASP A 3 39.90 24.73 -33.65
N GLN A 4 39.62 23.65 -32.91
CA GLN A 4 38.29 23.41 -32.32
C GLN A 4 38.38 22.95 -30.86
N CYS A 5 39.32 23.48 -30.08
CA CYS A 5 39.28 23.32 -28.63
C CYS A 5 39.35 24.69 -27.96
N ALA A 6 38.22 25.11 -27.39
CA ALA A 6 38.14 26.24 -26.48
C ALA A 6 37.97 25.70 -25.06
N THR A 7 38.88 26.07 -24.15
CA THR A 7 38.75 25.77 -22.72
C THR A 7 38.00 26.93 -22.08
N THR A 8 36.80 26.65 -21.54
CA THR A 8 36.05 27.63 -20.73
C THR A 8 35.95 27.11 -19.30
N THR A 9 36.32 27.96 -18.33
CA THR A 9 36.19 27.66 -16.90
C THR A 9 34.88 28.25 -16.37
N PHE A 10 34.05 27.42 -15.76
CA PHE A 10 32.87 27.85 -15.03
C PHE A 10 33.13 27.67 -13.53
N THR A 11 32.99 28.74 -12.75
CA THR A 11 33.07 28.69 -11.28
C THR A 11 31.66 28.59 -10.72
N GLU A 12 31.42 27.64 -9.82
CA GLU A 12 30.14 27.44 -9.16
C GLU A 12 30.32 27.47 -7.64
N THR A 13 29.44 28.18 -6.94
CA THR A 13 29.42 28.26 -5.48
C THR A 13 28.42 27.26 -4.91
N ILE A 14 28.87 26.44 -3.96
CA ILE A 14 28.03 25.47 -3.25
C ILE A 14 27.83 25.94 -1.81
N THR A 15 26.57 26.16 -1.41
CA THR A 15 26.21 26.51 -0.03
C THR A 15 25.69 25.27 0.69
N CYS A 16 26.34 24.89 1.80
CA CYS A 16 25.98 23.72 2.60
C CYS A 16 26.27 23.94 4.09
N ALA A 17 25.92 22.97 4.94
CA ALA A 17 26.23 23.04 6.36
C ALA A 17 27.74 23.03 6.63
N ALA A 18 28.20 23.72 7.66
CA ALA A 18 29.63 23.83 7.98
C ALA A 18 30.21 22.53 8.60
N GLY A 19 31.51 22.32 8.38
CA GLY A 19 32.34 21.33 9.08
C GLY A 19 31.81 19.90 8.99
N ALA A 20 31.71 19.22 10.13
CA ALA A 20 31.30 17.81 10.22
C ALA A 20 29.86 17.55 9.72
N PHE A 21 29.04 18.59 9.53
CA PHE A 21 27.69 18.47 9.01
C PHE A 21 27.60 18.59 7.49
N ALA A 22 28.65 19.05 6.81
CA ALA A 22 28.64 19.28 5.36
C ALA A 22 28.13 18.07 4.55
N PRO A 23 28.50 16.80 4.86
CA PRO A 23 27.99 15.64 4.12
C PRO A 23 26.48 15.35 4.28
N GLY A 24 25.80 16.02 5.20
CA GLY A 24 24.39 15.79 5.52
C GLY A 24 23.44 16.56 4.60
N HIS A 25 23.29 16.13 3.35
CA HIS A 25 22.33 16.70 2.39
C HIS A 25 21.76 15.64 1.43
N LEU A 26 20.75 16.04 0.67
CA LEU A 26 20.18 15.27 -0.46
C LEU A 26 20.17 16.09 -1.76
N GLY A 27 21.03 17.11 -1.86
CA GLY A 27 20.93 18.12 -2.92
C GLY A 27 19.64 18.91 -2.75
N GLU A 28 18.93 19.18 -3.84
CA GLU A 28 17.64 19.90 -3.85
C GLU A 28 16.61 19.34 -2.87
N LEU A 29 16.56 18.03 -2.68
CA LEU A 29 15.60 17.40 -1.77
C LEU A 29 15.85 17.73 -0.29
N THR A 30 16.99 18.32 0.06
CA THR A 30 17.24 18.84 1.42
C THR A 30 16.21 19.91 1.78
N GLN A 31 15.66 20.64 0.82
CA GLN A 31 14.62 21.65 1.06
C GLN A 31 13.31 21.05 1.60
N HIS A 32 13.03 19.78 1.32
CA HIS A 32 11.88 19.05 1.87
C HIS A 32 12.20 18.28 3.16
N VAL A 33 13.48 18.16 3.50
CA VAL A 33 13.98 17.62 4.76
C VAL A 33 15.01 18.61 5.31
N PRO A 34 14.57 19.82 5.68
CA PRO A 34 15.49 20.86 6.12
C PRO A 34 16.20 20.43 7.42
N PHE A 35 17.34 21.07 7.72
CA PHE A 35 18.18 20.66 8.85
C PHE A 35 17.42 20.71 10.17
N GLU A 36 16.54 21.68 10.32
CA GLU A 36 15.67 21.90 11.48
C GLU A 36 14.70 20.73 11.67
N LEU A 37 14.14 20.20 10.58
CA LEU A 37 13.29 19.02 10.64
C LEU A 37 14.11 17.78 11.06
N ALA A 38 15.29 17.58 10.47
CA ALA A 38 16.15 16.47 10.85
C ALA A 38 16.56 16.55 12.33
N ASP A 39 16.88 17.73 12.84
CA ASP A 39 17.24 17.95 14.24
C ASP A 39 16.06 17.79 15.19
N ALA A 40 14.87 18.31 14.84
CA ALA A 40 13.65 18.15 15.63
C ALA A 40 13.29 16.67 15.81
N VAL A 41 13.41 15.87 14.74
CA VAL A 41 13.13 14.43 14.80
C VAL A 41 14.17 13.69 15.66
N LEU A 42 15.44 14.10 15.63
CA LEU A 42 16.48 13.55 16.50
C LEU A 42 16.27 13.92 17.97
N GLU A 43 15.74 15.11 18.23
CA GLU A 43 15.39 15.59 19.57
C GLU A 43 14.19 14.80 20.13
N GLU A 44 13.09 14.71 19.37
CA GLU A 44 11.87 13.97 19.73
C GLU A 44 12.21 12.52 20.11
N THR A 45 13.06 11.88 19.31
CA THR A 45 13.45 10.48 19.51
C THR A 45 14.62 10.28 20.48
N ARG A 46 15.17 11.38 21.02
CA ARG A 46 16.34 11.39 21.93
C ARG A 46 17.57 10.68 21.36
N THR A 47 17.75 10.78 20.04
CA THR A 47 18.88 10.19 19.29
C THR A 47 19.93 11.24 18.86
N GLY A 48 19.75 12.47 19.33
CA GLY A 48 20.73 13.55 19.24
C GLY A 48 22.07 13.22 19.93
N HIS A 49 23.08 14.06 19.66
CA HIS A 49 24.42 13.88 20.20
C HIS A 49 24.66 14.80 21.40
N ARG A 50 25.24 14.28 22.49
CA ARG A 50 25.67 15.10 23.65
C ARG A 50 27.00 15.84 23.42
N ARG A 51 27.80 15.37 22.46
CA ARG A 51 29.08 15.97 22.04
C ARG A 51 29.17 15.85 20.52
N LEU A 52 29.69 16.88 19.84
CA LEU A 52 29.85 16.85 18.38
C LEU A 52 30.83 15.74 17.99
N ARG A 53 30.42 14.88 17.06
CA ARG A 53 31.21 13.73 16.58
C ARG A 53 31.61 13.96 15.12
N HIS A 54 32.65 13.28 14.65
CA HIS A 54 33.02 13.26 13.23
C HIS A 54 31.91 12.73 12.30
N LEU A 55 30.98 11.92 12.84
CA LEU A 55 29.74 11.51 12.18
C LEU A 55 28.55 11.94 13.05
N PRO A 56 28.01 13.15 12.86
CA PRO A 56 26.83 13.63 13.59
C PRO A 56 25.58 12.80 13.27
N SER A 57 24.65 12.72 14.22
CA SER A 57 23.37 12.02 14.02
C SER A 57 22.56 12.59 12.85
N ARG A 58 22.55 13.92 12.67
CA ARG A 58 21.91 14.60 11.53
C ARG A 58 22.42 14.09 10.19
N VAL A 59 23.74 14.00 10.02
CA VAL A 59 24.36 13.43 8.81
C VAL A 59 23.93 11.98 8.60
N GLY A 60 23.75 11.22 9.68
CA GLY A 60 23.26 9.85 9.60
C GLY A 60 21.83 9.71 9.07
N ILE A 61 20.94 10.69 9.31
CA ILE A 61 19.60 10.73 8.69
C ILE A 61 19.72 10.84 7.17
N TYR A 62 20.47 11.84 6.70
CA TYR A 62 20.70 12.04 5.26
C TYR A 62 21.43 10.85 4.61
N PHE A 63 22.38 10.25 5.31
CA PHE A 63 23.04 9.02 4.86
C PHE A 63 22.07 7.86 4.67
N LEU A 64 21.11 7.66 5.58
CA LEU A 64 20.10 6.61 5.45
C LEU A 64 19.13 6.88 4.29
N LEU A 65 18.75 8.13 4.06
CA LEU A 65 17.94 8.52 2.90
C LEU A 65 18.73 8.34 1.58
N ALA A 66 20.03 8.65 1.57
CA ALA A 66 20.90 8.38 0.44
C ALA A 66 21.07 6.86 0.19
N LEU A 67 21.12 6.03 1.24
CA LEU A 67 21.11 4.57 1.08
C LEU A 67 19.84 4.09 0.38
N ALA A 68 18.68 4.68 0.68
CA ALA A 68 17.43 4.40 -0.02
C ALA A 68 17.49 4.83 -1.50
N MET A 69 18.09 5.98 -1.80
CA MET A 69 18.29 6.49 -3.17
C MET A 69 19.22 5.60 -4.01
N PHE A 70 20.22 4.96 -3.39
CA PHE A 70 21.20 4.08 -4.02
C PHE A 70 21.18 2.64 -3.46
N PRO A 71 20.12 1.86 -3.72
CA PRO A 71 19.96 0.54 -3.10
C PRO A 71 20.91 -0.54 -3.62
N ALA A 72 21.63 -0.27 -4.70
CA ALA A 72 22.64 -1.18 -5.25
C ALA A 72 24.03 -1.01 -4.63
N LEU A 73 24.27 0.08 -3.88
CA LEU A 73 25.59 0.46 -3.41
C LEU A 73 25.79 0.10 -1.92
N GLY A 74 27.03 -0.28 -1.58
CA GLY A 74 27.48 -0.44 -0.20
C GLY A 74 27.67 0.90 0.52
N TYR A 75 27.90 0.86 1.83
CA TYR A 75 27.92 2.07 2.67
C TYR A 75 28.98 3.08 2.26
N ALA A 76 30.21 2.61 2.02
CA ALA A 76 31.30 3.50 1.60
C ALA A 76 31.00 4.18 0.25
N ARG A 77 30.45 3.44 -0.71
CA ARG A 77 30.10 3.98 -2.04
C ARG A 77 28.95 4.98 -1.99
N VAL A 78 27.99 4.81 -1.08
CA VAL A 78 26.94 5.82 -0.86
C VAL A 78 27.50 7.06 -0.16
N TRP A 79 28.44 6.88 0.77
CA TRP A 79 29.15 8.01 1.36
C TRP A 79 29.93 8.79 0.29
N ASP A 80 30.65 8.10 -0.60
CA ASP A 80 31.34 8.73 -1.74
C ASP A 80 30.38 9.59 -2.57
N LYS A 81 29.14 9.11 -2.80
CA LYS A 81 28.11 9.86 -3.53
C LYS A 81 27.66 11.13 -2.80
N LEU A 82 27.55 11.10 -1.48
CA LEU A 82 27.20 12.28 -0.68
C LEU A 82 28.29 13.35 -0.75
N VAL A 83 29.56 12.96 -0.77
CA VAL A 83 30.66 13.91 -0.59
C VAL A 83 31.38 14.33 -1.87
N VAL A 84 31.09 13.71 -3.01
CA VAL A 84 31.81 13.96 -4.27
C VAL A 84 31.70 15.42 -4.74
N GLY A 85 30.53 16.05 -4.58
CA GLY A 85 30.33 17.47 -4.87
C GLY A 85 31.03 18.42 -3.88
N LEU A 86 31.45 17.93 -2.72
CA LEU A 86 32.01 18.71 -1.61
C LEU A 86 33.55 18.66 -1.54
N HIS A 87 34.23 18.31 -2.64
CA HIS A 87 35.68 18.07 -2.67
C HIS A 87 36.52 19.25 -2.14
N GLY A 88 36.05 20.50 -2.29
CA GLY A 88 36.71 21.69 -1.75
C GLY A 88 36.75 21.78 -0.21
N LEU A 89 35.93 21.00 0.50
CA LEU A 89 35.86 20.98 1.97
C LEU A 89 36.67 19.83 2.61
N ALA A 90 37.34 19.00 1.80
CA ALA A 90 38.06 17.80 2.25
C ALA A 90 37.26 16.94 3.28
N PRO A 91 36.03 16.50 2.92
CA PRO A 91 35.13 15.81 3.86
C PRO A 91 35.72 14.50 4.37
N HIS A 92 35.40 14.17 5.62
CA HIS A 92 35.90 12.95 6.28
C HIS A 92 35.52 11.68 5.50
N ARG A 93 36.42 10.69 5.50
CA ARG A 93 36.22 9.37 4.87
C ARG A 93 36.05 8.29 5.94
N PRO A 94 34.83 8.06 6.44
CA PRO A 94 34.57 7.06 7.46
C PRO A 94 34.73 5.65 6.90
N SER A 95 35.14 4.72 7.76
CA SER A 95 35.13 3.29 7.43
C SER A 95 33.69 2.75 7.37
N GLU A 96 33.48 1.63 6.68
CA GLU A 96 32.16 0.96 6.68
C GLU A 96 31.70 0.56 8.08
N LYS A 97 32.65 0.23 8.98
CA LYS A 97 32.36 -0.03 10.39
C LYS A 97 31.79 1.22 11.06
N ALA A 98 32.42 2.38 10.87
CA ALA A 98 31.93 3.64 11.45
C ALA A 98 30.53 4.00 10.93
N LEU A 99 30.24 3.79 9.65
CA LEU A 99 28.91 3.99 9.07
C LEU A 99 27.87 2.99 9.63
N ARG A 100 28.26 1.73 9.83
CA ARG A 100 27.41 0.74 10.50
C ARG A 100 27.11 1.12 11.95
N ASP A 101 28.11 1.60 12.68
CA ASP A 101 27.97 2.02 14.07
C ASP A 101 27.12 3.29 14.18
N LEU A 102 27.22 4.22 13.22
CA LEU A 102 26.31 5.36 13.08
C LEU A 102 24.85 4.89 12.92
N ARG A 103 24.59 3.93 12.02
CA ARG A 103 23.24 3.37 11.82
C ARG A 103 22.68 2.72 13.09
N ARG A 104 23.51 1.94 13.79
CA ARG A 104 23.13 1.28 15.06
C ARG A 104 22.81 2.29 16.15
N ARG A 105 23.58 3.37 16.23
CA ARG A 105 23.37 4.45 17.20
C ARG A 105 22.05 5.20 16.95
N LEU A 106 21.69 5.42 15.69
CA LEU A 106 20.45 6.10 15.34
C LEU A 106 19.21 5.23 15.58
N GLY A 107 19.27 3.95 15.24
CA GLY A 107 18.10 3.07 15.29
C GLY A 107 16.98 3.48 14.30
N PRO A 108 15.82 2.80 14.35
CA PRO A 108 14.72 3.04 13.41
C PRO A 108 13.84 4.25 13.76
N ALA A 109 13.74 4.61 15.04
CA ALA A 109 12.77 5.61 15.53
C ALA A 109 12.86 6.97 14.81
N PRO A 110 14.04 7.56 14.55
CA PRO A 110 14.12 8.85 13.87
C PRO A 110 13.62 8.77 12.42
N LEU A 111 13.77 7.63 11.75
CA LEU A 111 13.35 7.49 10.35
C LEU A 111 11.85 7.27 10.27
N LYS A 112 11.25 6.63 11.29
CA LYS A 112 9.80 6.55 11.45
C LYS A 112 9.19 7.92 11.70
N ALA A 113 9.69 8.65 12.69
CA ALA A 113 9.21 10.00 12.99
C ALA A 113 9.41 10.96 11.81
N LEU A 114 10.52 10.85 11.08
CA LEU A 114 10.72 11.60 9.83
C LEU A 114 9.67 11.22 8.78
N PHE A 115 9.44 9.92 8.55
CA PHE A 115 8.40 9.47 7.61
C PHE A 115 7.04 10.04 8.00
N ASP A 116 6.66 9.97 9.28
CA ASP A 116 5.39 10.50 9.77
C ASP A 116 5.26 12.00 9.49
N ALA A 117 6.33 12.77 9.74
CA ALA A 117 6.36 14.21 9.50
C ALA A 117 6.23 14.60 8.00
N VAL A 118 6.75 13.77 7.08
CA VAL A 118 6.69 14.06 5.63
C VAL A 118 5.51 13.39 4.91
N SER A 119 4.93 12.36 5.52
CA SER A 119 3.75 11.64 5.02
C SER A 119 2.49 12.51 5.09
N GLY A 120 1.51 12.16 4.25
CA GLY A 120 0.25 12.88 4.15
C GLY A 120 -0.13 13.18 2.69
N PRO A 121 -1.29 13.81 2.49
CA PRO A 121 -1.70 14.30 1.17
C PRO A 121 -0.67 15.29 0.63
N LEU A 122 -0.29 15.12 -0.64
CA LEU A 122 0.68 16.01 -1.29
C LEU A 122 0.00 17.08 -2.12
N ALA A 123 -1.13 16.74 -2.73
CA ALA A 123 -1.86 17.66 -3.60
C ALA A 123 -2.64 18.73 -2.82
N ARG A 124 -2.53 19.97 -3.26
CA ARG A 124 -3.40 21.07 -2.84
C ARG A 124 -4.86 20.81 -3.25
N PRO A 125 -5.84 21.40 -2.55
CA PRO A 125 -7.22 21.39 -3.02
C PRO A 125 -7.31 21.97 -4.44
N GLY A 126 -7.96 21.24 -5.35
CA GLY A 126 -8.11 21.66 -6.76
C GLY A 126 -7.02 21.14 -7.70
N THR A 127 -5.98 20.48 -7.19
CA THR A 127 -5.00 19.79 -8.04
C THR A 127 -5.71 18.75 -8.91
N LYS A 128 -5.40 18.75 -10.20
CA LYS A 128 -6.06 17.90 -11.18
C LYS A 128 -5.80 16.43 -10.87
N GLY A 129 -6.83 15.59 -10.99
CA GLY A 129 -6.71 14.13 -10.84
C GLY A 129 -6.70 13.62 -9.39
N THR A 130 -6.84 14.47 -8.38
CA THR A 130 -6.64 14.06 -6.97
C THR A 130 -7.93 13.93 -6.16
N CYS A 131 -9.05 14.39 -6.73
CA CYS A 131 -10.35 14.42 -6.05
C CYS A 131 -11.46 13.92 -6.97
N TYR A 132 -12.45 13.25 -6.36
CA TYR A 132 -13.78 13.08 -6.91
C TYR A 132 -14.72 14.04 -6.20
N ARG A 133 -15.24 15.02 -6.94
CA ARG A 133 -16.01 16.14 -6.35
C ARG A 133 -15.21 16.80 -5.21
N SER A 134 -15.78 16.86 -4.01
CA SER A 134 -15.14 17.41 -2.81
C SER A 134 -14.24 16.42 -2.06
N TRP A 135 -14.21 15.16 -2.45
CA TRP A 135 -13.47 14.12 -1.74
C TRP A 135 -12.14 13.81 -2.40
N ARG A 136 -11.05 13.89 -1.63
CA ARG A 136 -9.73 13.41 -2.03
C ARG A 136 -9.77 11.90 -2.19
N THR A 137 -9.30 11.39 -3.32
CA THR A 137 -9.30 9.96 -3.59
C THR A 137 -8.08 9.29 -2.97
N VAL A 138 -8.33 8.30 -2.12
CA VAL A 138 -7.28 7.53 -1.44
C VAL A 138 -7.52 6.04 -1.63
N ALA A 139 -6.49 5.22 -1.53
CA ALA A 139 -6.61 3.78 -1.69
C ALA A 139 -5.85 3.00 -0.61
N PHE A 140 -6.44 1.87 -0.19
CA PHE A 140 -5.75 0.84 0.60
C PHE A 140 -5.35 -0.33 -0.29
N ASP A 141 -4.11 -0.79 -0.11
CA ASP A 141 -3.59 -2.01 -0.72
C ASP A 141 -2.34 -2.46 0.06
N GLY A 142 -1.99 -3.73 -0.10
CA GLY A 142 -0.91 -4.41 0.57
C GLY A 142 -0.04 -5.18 -0.41
N CYS A 143 1.26 -4.96 -0.32
CA CYS A 143 2.26 -5.66 -1.10
C CYS A 143 3.04 -6.64 -0.21
N SER A 144 2.94 -7.94 -0.50
CA SER A 144 3.63 -9.04 0.20
C SER A 144 4.95 -9.50 -0.44
N SER A 145 5.55 -8.71 -1.34
CA SER A 145 6.72 -9.14 -2.11
C SER A 145 8.03 -8.45 -1.75
N LEU A 146 8.08 -7.67 -0.65
CA LEU A 146 9.32 -7.09 -0.17
C LEU A 146 10.15 -8.20 0.50
N LYS A 147 11.36 -8.42 0.00
CA LYS A 147 12.23 -9.52 0.43
C LYS A 147 13.24 -9.02 1.45
N ALA A 148 13.42 -9.76 2.53
CA ALA A 148 14.46 -9.50 3.52
C ALA A 148 15.57 -10.57 3.44
N PRO A 149 16.79 -10.29 3.94
CA PRO A 149 17.86 -11.28 3.99
C PRO A 149 17.45 -12.56 4.74
N ASP A 150 17.88 -13.71 4.25
CA ASP A 150 17.60 -15.00 4.89
C ASP A 150 18.51 -15.26 6.09
N GLN A 151 18.21 -14.56 7.19
CA GLN A 151 18.95 -14.65 8.45
C GLN A 151 18.07 -15.23 9.56
N PRO A 152 18.60 -16.01 10.51
CA PRO A 152 17.81 -16.58 11.62
C PRO A 152 16.98 -15.54 12.38
N ARG A 153 17.58 -14.37 12.69
CA ARG A 153 16.90 -13.26 13.40
C ARG A 153 15.80 -12.57 12.59
N ILE A 154 15.87 -12.64 11.26
CA ILE A 154 14.83 -12.11 10.37
C ILE A 154 13.70 -13.12 10.25
N ARG A 155 14.04 -14.42 10.12
CA ARG A 155 13.08 -15.51 10.02
C ARG A 155 12.19 -15.69 11.26
N SER A 156 12.65 -15.26 12.43
CA SER A 156 11.83 -15.25 13.64
C SER A 156 10.67 -14.25 13.58
N LEU A 157 10.74 -13.24 12.70
CA LEU A 157 9.69 -12.23 12.51
C LEU A 157 8.97 -12.38 11.17
N PHE A 158 9.69 -12.72 10.10
CA PHE A 158 9.17 -12.79 8.74
C PHE A 158 9.36 -14.19 8.17
N SER A 159 8.26 -14.81 7.77
CA SER A 159 8.28 -16.17 7.24
C SER A 159 8.57 -16.21 5.75
N LYS A 160 9.14 -17.34 5.30
CA LYS A 160 9.19 -17.70 3.89
C LYS A 160 7.80 -18.16 3.43
N SER A 161 7.39 -17.71 2.25
CA SER A 161 6.10 -18.10 1.70
C SER A 161 6.15 -19.53 1.18
N LYS A 162 5.17 -20.36 1.55
CA LYS A 162 4.98 -21.69 0.99
C LYS A 162 4.09 -21.57 -0.24
N HIS A 163 4.61 -22.00 -1.38
CA HIS A 163 3.87 -22.08 -2.64
C HIS A 163 3.69 -23.54 -3.05
N ARG A 164 2.84 -23.79 -4.06
CA ARG A 164 2.59 -25.14 -4.60
C ARG A 164 3.88 -25.89 -4.98
N TRP A 165 4.89 -25.14 -5.41
CA TRP A 165 6.16 -25.67 -5.95
C TRP A 165 7.33 -25.59 -4.96
N GLY A 166 7.08 -25.27 -3.69
CA GLY A 166 8.11 -25.20 -2.67
C GLY A 166 8.08 -23.91 -1.85
N ILE A 167 9.09 -23.76 -1.00
CA ILE A 167 9.25 -22.61 -0.09
C ILE A 167 10.07 -21.53 -0.78
N SER A 168 9.68 -20.26 -0.64
CA SER A 168 10.40 -19.12 -1.22
C SER A 168 11.84 -19.03 -0.70
N GLY A 169 12.78 -18.63 -1.56
CA GLY A 169 14.20 -18.52 -1.18
C GLY A 169 14.47 -17.52 -0.05
N TYR A 170 13.74 -16.40 -0.04
CA TYR A 170 13.86 -15.33 0.96
C TYR A 170 12.59 -15.21 1.80
N PRO A 171 12.70 -14.81 3.08
CA PRO A 171 11.57 -14.32 3.85
C PRO A 171 10.99 -13.06 3.20
N ALA A 172 9.68 -12.90 3.32
CA ALA A 172 8.97 -11.75 2.78
C ALA A 172 8.22 -11.02 3.89
N LEU A 173 8.10 -9.70 3.73
CA LEU A 173 7.27 -8.85 4.56
C LEU A 173 6.16 -8.21 3.72
N ARG A 174 5.07 -7.88 4.41
CA ARG A 174 3.92 -7.16 3.86
C ARG A 174 4.08 -5.68 4.19
N LEU A 175 4.10 -4.84 3.17
CA LEU A 175 3.88 -3.39 3.29
C LEU A 175 2.41 -3.11 2.96
N THR A 176 1.67 -2.53 3.88
CA THR A 176 0.30 -2.03 3.66
C THR A 176 0.33 -0.51 3.75
N ALA A 177 -0.27 0.18 2.79
CA ALA A 177 -0.21 1.64 2.74
C ALA A 177 -1.59 2.25 2.45
N LEU A 178 -1.79 3.46 2.95
CA LEU A 178 -2.84 4.38 2.49
C LEU A 178 -2.19 5.38 1.53
N VAL A 179 -2.68 5.46 0.30
CA VAL A 179 -2.07 6.26 -0.77
C VAL A 179 -3.08 7.21 -1.36
N GLU A 180 -2.68 8.47 -1.57
CA GLU A 180 -3.42 9.42 -2.40
C GLU A 180 -3.28 9.02 -3.87
N THR A 181 -4.39 8.71 -4.55
CA THR A 181 -4.32 8.08 -5.87
C THR A 181 -3.70 9.01 -6.91
N GLY A 182 -4.13 10.28 -6.96
CA GLY A 182 -3.69 11.23 -7.99
C GLY A 182 -2.22 11.66 -7.92
N THR A 183 -1.59 11.63 -6.73
CA THR A 183 -0.16 11.96 -6.57
C THR A 183 0.72 10.75 -6.33
N ARG A 184 0.11 9.63 -5.92
CA ARG A 184 0.77 8.43 -5.42
C ARG A 184 1.61 8.69 -4.17
N GLY A 185 1.28 9.75 -3.42
CA GLY A 185 1.84 10.08 -2.11
C GLY A 185 1.33 9.16 -1.01
N LEU A 186 2.17 8.86 -0.03
CA LEU A 186 1.84 7.99 1.09
C LEU A 186 1.26 8.83 2.23
N LEU A 187 0.03 8.51 2.63
CA LEU A 187 -0.58 9.07 3.84
C LEU A 187 -0.09 8.33 5.08
N GLY A 188 0.21 7.04 4.93
CA GLY A 188 0.74 6.22 6.01
C GLY A 188 1.08 4.81 5.53
N ALA A 189 1.86 4.09 6.31
CA ALA A 189 2.32 2.75 5.99
C ALA A 189 2.51 1.90 7.24
N VAL A 190 2.30 0.59 7.09
CA VAL A 190 2.54 -0.43 8.11
C VAL A 190 3.27 -1.59 7.48
N PHE A 191 4.27 -2.10 8.18
CA PHE A 191 4.99 -3.32 7.80
C PHE A 191 4.69 -4.44 8.77
N GLY A 192 4.60 -5.67 8.26
CA GLY A 192 4.39 -6.83 9.11
C GLY A 192 4.61 -8.15 8.39
N PRO A 193 4.47 -9.27 9.11
CA PRO A 193 4.61 -10.59 8.52
C PRO A 193 3.51 -10.84 7.49
N THR A 194 3.84 -11.60 6.45
CA THR A 194 2.87 -11.96 5.39
C THR A 194 1.77 -12.91 5.86
N SER A 195 1.93 -13.53 7.04
CA SER A 195 0.92 -14.36 7.70
C SER A 195 -0.24 -13.54 8.28
N VAL A 196 -0.02 -12.24 8.53
CA VAL A 196 -1.08 -11.33 8.98
C VAL A 196 -1.83 -10.79 7.76
N GLY A 197 -3.16 -10.83 7.84
CA GLY A 197 -4.06 -10.37 6.79
C GLY A 197 -3.94 -8.87 6.52
N GLU A 198 -4.16 -8.49 5.26
CA GLU A 198 -4.13 -7.09 4.82
C GLU A 198 -5.12 -6.18 5.56
N PRO A 199 -6.37 -6.61 5.81
CA PRO A 199 -7.32 -5.79 6.57
C PRO A 199 -6.84 -5.48 7.99
N THR A 200 -6.09 -6.40 8.62
CA THR A 200 -5.53 -6.20 9.97
C THR A 200 -4.46 -5.11 9.97
N HIS A 201 -3.60 -5.03 8.96
CA HIS A 201 -2.65 -3.93 8.85
C HIS A 201 -3.33 -2.61 8.47
N ALA A 202 -4.29 -2.65 7.55
CA ALA A 202 -5.04 -1.44 7.17
C ALA A 202 -5.82 -0.85 8.36
N ALA A 203 -6.34 -1.69 9.27
CA ALA A 203 -7.01 -1.24 10.48
C ALA A 203 -6.16 -0.27 11.33
N GLN A 204 -4.83 -0.42 11.31
CA GLN A 204 -3.91 0.45 12.03
C GLN A 204 -3.79 1.85 11.40
N LEU A 205 -4.19 2.01 10.14
CA LEU A 205 -4.13 3.26 9.38
C LEU A 205 -5.50 3.95 9.27
N MET A 206 -6.56 3.41 9.88
CA MET A 206 -7.92 3.96 9.79
C MET A 206 -8.03 5.37 10.37
N HIS A 207 -7.19 5.71 11.34
CA HIS A 207 -7.13 7.04 11.96
C HIS A 207 -6.69 8.15 11.00
N LEU A 208 -6.13 7.80 9.83
CA LEU A 208 -5.72 8.75 8.80
C LEU A 208 -6.86 9.11 7.83
N LEU A 209 -7.97 8.37 7.87
CA LEU A 209 -9.15 8.68 7.08
C LEU A 209 -9.90 9.88 7.68
N SER A 210 -10.51 10.68 6.81
CA SER A 210 -11.28 11.85 7.22
C SER A 210 -12.55 12.03 6.36
N PRO A 211 -13.52 12.85 6.78
CA PRO A 211 -14.74 13.11 6.00
C PRO A 211 -14.51 13.71 4.60
N LYS A 212 -13.32 14.25 4.35
CA LYS A 212 -12.92 14.83 3.06
C LYS A 212 -12.28 13.79 2.11
N MET A 213 -12.37 12.50 2.42
CA MET A 213 -11.76 11.43 1.63
C MET A 213 -12.79 10.44 1.08
N LEU A 214 -12.51 9.93 -0.11
CA LEU A 214 -13.18 8.78 -0.73
C LEU A 214 -12.16 7.65 -0.86
N LEU A 215 -12.37 6.59 -0.09
CA LEU A 215 -11.51 5.42 -0.05
C LEU A 215 -11.89 4.41 -1.14
N LEU A 216 -10.94 4.10 -2.00
CA LEU A 216 -11.02 3.05 -3.01
C LEU A 216 -10.30 1.80 -2.50
N ALA A 217 -10.96 0.65 -2.48
CA ALA A 217 -10.32 -0.60 -2.03
C ALA A 217 -10.77 -1.82 -2.83
N ASP A 218 -9.93 -2.85 -2.87
CA ASP A 218 -10.23 -4.07 -3.61
C ASP A 218 -11.09 -5.05 -2.79
N ARG A 219 -11.38 -6.20 -3.39
CA ARG A 219 -12.18 -7.27 -2.78
C ARG A 219 -11.55 -7.92 -1.55
N GLY A 220 -10.28 -7.69 -1.26
CA GLY A 220 -9.64 -8.10 -0.02
C GLY A 220 -10.15 -7.32 1.21
N PHE A 221 -10.83 -6.19 0.99
CA PHE A 221 -11.37 -5.31 2.02
C PHE A 221 -12.90 -5.39 2.17
N ASP A 222 -13.49 -6.54 1.84
CA ASP A 222 -14.95 -6.68 1.81
C ASP A 222 -15.63 -6.91 3.19
N GLY A 223 -14.89 -6.85 4.29
CA GLY A 223 -15.37 -7.16 5.64
C GLY A 223 -16.25 -6.08 6.30
N ASN A 224 -17.29 -6.49 7.05
CA ASN A 224 -18.18 -5.55 7.76
C ASN A 224 -17.45 -4.62 8.74
N ASN A 225 -16.49 -5.15 9.49
CA ASN A 225 -15.72 -4.36 10.45
C ASN A 225 -14.88 -3.27 9.75
N PHE A 226 -14.42 -3.54 8.54
CA PHE A 226 -13.71 -2.57 7.72
C PHE A 226 -14.64 -1.44 7.28
N TYR A 227 -15.83 -1.77 6.74
CA TYR A 227 -16.83 -0.76 6.37
C TYR A 227 -17.27 0.10 7.56
N ALA A 228 -17.52 -0.53 8.72
CA ALA A 228 -17.87 0.20 9.93
C ALA A 228 -16.72 1.10 10.43
N ALA A 229 -15.45 0.68 10.27
CA ALA A 229 -14.30 1.53 10.61
C ALA A 229 -14.18 2.74 9.68
N VAL A 230 -14.35 2.53 8.37
CA VAL A 230 -14.33 3.62 7.38
C VAL A 230 -15.48 4.59 7.64
N ALA A 231 -16.71 4.10 7.82
CA ALA A 231 -17.86 4.94 8.10
C ALA A 231 -17.72 5.76 9.40
N ARG A 232 -17.13 5.18 10.46
CA ARG A 232 -16.85 5.90 11.71
C ARG A 232 -15.87 7.06 11.54
N SER A 233 -14.95 6.99 10.57
CA SER A 233 -14.06 8.12 10.25
C SER A 233 -14.77 9.25 9.49
N GLY A 234 -16.01 9.02 9.03
CA GLY A 234 -16.78 9.91 8.16
C GLY A 234 -16.33 9.89 6.70
N ALA A 235 -15.26 9.17 6.36
CA ALA A 235 -14.84 8.99 4.97
C ALA A 235 -15.88 8.22 4.16
N GLN A 236 -15.93 8.53 2.87
CA GLN A 236 -16.72 7.77 1.90
C GLN A 236 -15.93 6.54 1.44
N LEU A 237 -16.61 5.51 0.96
CA LEU A 237 -15.96 4.31 0.41
C LEU A 237 -16.52 3.91 -0.95
N LEU A 238 -15.67 3.29 -1.77
CA LEU A 238 -16.01 2.59 -2.99
C LEU A 238 -15.15 1.32 -3.09
N VAL A 239 -15.72 0.18 -2.75
CA VAL A 239 -15.00 -1.09 -2.57
C VAL A 239 -15.56 -2.17 -3.47
N ARG A 240 -14.71 -2.97 -4.13
CA ARG A 240 -15.18 -4.13 -4.90
C ARG A 240 -15.58 -5.26 -3.95
N LEU A 241 -16.78 -5.82 -4.11
CA LEU A 241 -17.25 -6.94 -3.30
C LEU A 241 -16.63 -8.26 -3.78
N GLY A 242 -16.36 -9.16 -2.82
CA GLY A 242 -16.02 -10.55 -3.11
C GLY A 242 -17.18 -11.30 -3.77
N PRO A 243 -16.90 -12.33 -4.60
CA PRO A 243 -17.93 -13.05 -5.36
C PRO A 243 -18.91 -13.82 -4.46
N HIS A 244 -18.50 -14.17 -3.23
CA HIS A 244 -19.31 -14.90 -2.27
C HIS A 244 -20.26 -14.00 -1.47
N ARG A 245 -20.12 -12.68 -1.61
CA ARG A 245 -20.98 -11.71 -0.93
C ARG A 245 -22.36 -11.67 -1.59
N LYS A 246 -23.40 -11.88 -0.79
CA LYS A 246 -24.81 -11.86 -1.21
C LYS A 246 -25.54 -10.70 -0.51
N PRO A 247 -25.32 -9.44 -0.93
CA PRO A 247 -26.08 -8.31 -0.39
C PRO A 247 -27.57 -8.48 -0.70
N VAL A 248 -28.42 -8.13 0.26
CA VAL A 248 -29.88 -8.10 0.06
C VAL A 248 -30.23 -6.82 -0.69
N VAL A 249 -31.09 -6.92 -1.69
CA VAL A 249 -31.65 -5.77 -2.40
C VAL A 249 -32.79 -5.21 -1.55
N LEU A 250 -32.64 -3.98 -1.07
CA LEU A 250 -33.68 -3.27 -0.31
C LEU A 250 -34.50 -2.34 -1.20
N GLU A 251 -33.83 -1.65 -2.12
CA GLU A 251 -34.43 -0.66 -3.02
C GLU A 251 -33.60 -0.60 -4.30
N VAL A 252 -34.26 -0.65 -5.46
CA VAL A 252 -33.61 -0.47 -6.77
C VAL A 252 -33.68 1.00 -7.15
N LEU A 253 -32.55 1.56 -7.56
CA LEU A 253 -32.38 2.97 -7.90
C LEU A 253 -32.50 3.22 -9.42
N ALA A 254 -32.71 4.48 -9.80
CA ALA A 254 -32.98 4.87 -11.20
C ALA A 254 -31.86 4.54 -12.20
N ASP A 255 -30.62 4.40 -11.73
CA ASP A 255 -29.47 4.06 -12.59
C ASP A 255 -29.09 2.56 -12.55
N GLY A 256 -30.00 1.71 -12.06
CA GLY A 256 -29.86 0.25 -12.02
C GLY A 256 -29.14 -0.29 -10.79
N SER A 257 -28.45 0.57 -10.03
CA SER A 257 -27.87 0.20 -8.74
C SER A 257 -28.94 -0.06 -7.67
N TYR A 258 -28.55 -0.57 -6.49
CA TYR A 258 -29.51 -0.84 -5.41
C TYR A 258 -28.96 -0.56 -4.01
N LEU A 259 -29.85 -0.24 -3.08
CA LEU A 259 -29.52 -0.10 -1.67
C LEU A 259 -29.52 -1.46 -0.96
N THR A 260 -28.61 -1.60 0.00
CA THR A 260 -28.44 -2.79 0.83
C THR A 260 -28.08 -2.41 2.26
N LEU A 261 -28.17 -3.37 3.18
CA LEU A 261 -27.69 -3.25 4.56
C LEU A 261 -26.61 -4.31 4.79
N LEU A 262 -25.36 -3.88 4.97
CA LEU A 262 -24.24 -4.79 5.28
C LEU A 262 -23.63 -4.39 6.62
N GLY A 263 -23.64 -5.31 7.58
CA GLY A 263 -23.08 -5.06 8.91
C GLY A 263 -23.74 -3.88 9.64
N GLY A 264 -25.03 -3.64 9.41
CA GLY A 264 -25.77 -2.50 9.96
C GLY A 264 -25.56 -1.16 9.22
N LEU A 265 -24.73 -1.14 8.17
CA LEU A 265 -24.46 0.05 7.39
C LEU A 265 -25.31 0.08 6.12
N LYS A 266 -26.08 1.16 5.92
CA LYS A 266 -26.81 1.39 4.67
C LYS A 266 -25.80 1.74 3.57
N LEU A 267 -25.78 0.94 2.52
CA LEU A 267 -24.82 1.03 1.43
C LEU A 267 -25.55 0.90 0.10
N ARG A 268 -24.88 1.32 -0.97
CA ARG A 268 -25.34 1.15 -2.35
C ARG A 268 -24.43 0.19 -3.09
N VAL A 269 -25.02 -0.73 -3.85
CA VAL A 269 -24.30 -1.70 -4.68
C VAL A 269 -24.52 -1.40 -6.15
N ILE A 270 -23.44 -1.39 -6.90
CA ILE A 270 -23.40 -1.20 -8.35
C ILE A 270 -22.85 -2.47 -8.98
N GLU A 271 -23.60 -3.08 -9.88
CA GLU A 271 -23.14 -4.21 -10.68
C GLU A 271 -22.95 -3.75 -12.12
N ALA A 272 -21.77 -3.98 -12.67
CA ALA A 272 -21.45 -3.55 -14.02
C ALA A 272 -20.56 -4.57 -14.73
N ASP A 273 -20.83 -4.82 -16.01
CA ASP A 273 -19.88 -5.46 -16.90
C ASP A 273 -19.00 -4.40 -17.54
N ILE A 274 -17.70 -4.67 -17.52
CA ILE A 274 -16.67 -3.83 -18.10
C ILE A 274 -16.12 -4.57 -19.30
N THR A 275 -16.30 -3.97 -20.47
CA THR A 275 -15.69 -4.45 -21.70
C THR A 275 -14.58 -3.51 -22.10
N VAL A 276 -13.38 -4.06 -22.19
CA VAL A 276 -12.17 -3.34 -22.54
C VAL A 276 -11.76 -3.77 -23.94
N THR A 277 -11.69 -2.82 -24.87
CA THR A 277 -11.18 -3.07 -26.22
C THR A 277 -9.71 -2.68 -26.27
N LEU A 278 -8.86 -3.62 -26.68
CA LEU A 278 -7.41 -3.44 -26.80
C LEU A 278 -7.03 -2.92 -28.19
N ARG A 279 -5.79 -2.43 -28.31
CA ARG A 279 -5.26 -1.91 -29.57
C ARG A 279 -5.29 -2.93 -30.72
N ASP A 280 -5.07 -4.22 -30.43
CA ASP A 280 -5.15 -5.30 -31.42
C ASP A 280 -6.59 -5.74 -31.75
N GLY A 281 -7.60 -5.07 -31.19
CA GLY A 281 -9.02 -5.40 -31.36
C GLY A 281 -9.53 -6.46 -30.40
N GLN A 282 -8.67 -7.09 -29.58
CA GLN A 282 -9.11 -8.07 -28.58
C GLN A 282 -10.01 -7.39 -27.53
N ARG A 283 -11.13 -8.04 -27.19
CA ARG A 283 -12.03 -7.59 -26.12
C ARG A 283 -11.82 -8.42 -24.86
N VAL A 284 -11.60 -7.74 -23.74
CA VAL A 284 -11.46 -8.35 -22.42
C VAL A 284 -12.65 -7.94 -21.56
N HIS A 285 -13.34 -8.93 -20.99
CA HIS A 285 -14.50 -8.73 -20.15
C HIS A 285 -14.15 -8.95 -18.67
N ASP A 286 -14.59 -8.07 -17.79
CA ASP A 286 -14.57 -8.26 -16.33
C ASP A 286 -15.91 -7.78 -15.74
N ARG A 287 -16.32 -8.34 -14.61
CA ARG A 287 -17.55 -7.95 -13.91
C ARG A 287 -17.22 -7.32 -12.58
N TYR A 288 -17.67 -6.09 -12.38
CA TYR A 288 -17.50 -5.36 -11.13
C TYR A 288 -18.80 -5.41 -10.34
N ARG A 289 -18.68 -5.72 -9.06
CA ARG A 289 -19.71 -5.48 -8.05
C ARG A 289 -19.09 -4.54 -7.04
N LEU A 290 -19.44 -3.27 -7.09
CA LEU A 290 -18.91 -2.24 -6.20
C LEU A 290 -19.93 -1.93 -5.11
N VAL A 291 -19.46 -1.66 -3.90
CA VAL A 291 -20.27 -1.15 -2.80
C VAL A 291 -19.77 0.24 -2.41
N THR A 292 -20.69 1.16 -2.10
CA THR A 292 -20.36 2.54 -1.76
C THR A 292 -21.29 3.13 -0.71
N THR A 293 -20.78 4.12 0.04
CA THR A 293 -21.55 4.99 0.93
C THR A 293 -22.20 6.17 0.19
N LEU A 294 -21.89 6.37 -1.10
CA LEU A 294 -22.51 7.39 -1.94
C LEU A 294 -23.88 6.90 -2.44
N LEU A 295 -24.92 7.24 -1.67
CA LEU A 295 -26.25 6.62 -1.83
C LEU A 295 -27.10 7.24 -2.94
N ASP A 296 -26.81 8.47 -3.38
CA ASP A 296 -27.63 9.20 -4.35
C ASP A 296 -27.16 8.94 -5.80
N PRO A 297 -27.97 8.29 -6.65
CA PRO A 297 -27.63 8.06 -8.06
C PRO A 297 -27.62 9.34 -8.91
N GLY A 298 -28.31 10.41 -8.49
CA GLY A 298 -28.30 11.69 -9.20
C GLY A 298 -26.98 12.43 -9.04
N SER A 299 -26.48 12.50 -7.80
CA SER A 299 -25.17 13.10 -7.49
C SER A 299 -24.00 12.21 -7.89
N ASP A 300 -24.10 10.91 -7.66
CA ASP A 300 -23.00 9.97 -7.87
C ASP A 300 -23.43 8.80 -8.79
N PRO A 301 -23.55 9.03 -10.12
CA PRO A 301 -24.04 8.01 -11.04
C PRO A 301 -23.18 6.75 -11.07
N ALA A 302 -23.80 5.58 -11.21
CA ALA A 302 -23.14 4.28 -11.18
C ALA A 302 -22.00 4.16 -12.21
N SER A 303 -22.22 4.62 -13.44
CA SER A 303 -21.21 4.59 -14.52
C SER A 303 -19.97 5.45 -14.20
N VAL A 304 -20.17 6.58 -13.53
CA VAL A 304 -19.09 7.49 -13.09
C VAL A 304 -18.27 6.83 -11.99
N LEU A 305 -18.92 6.21 -11.00
CA LEU A 305 -18.23 5.52 -9.92
C LEU A 305 -17.47 4.28 -10.42
N VAL A 306 -18.03 3.52 -11.37
CA VAL A 306 -17.31 2.40 -11.99
C VAL A 306 -16.06 2.87 -12.72
N ARG A 307 -16.14 4.00 -13.45
CA ARG A 307 -14.96 4.61 -14.10
C ARG A 307 -13.93 5.09 -13.07
N LEU A 308 -14.39 5.76 -12.01
CA LEU A 308 -13.53 6.26 -10.93
C LEU A 308 -12.78 5.12 -10.21
N TYR A 309 -13.42 3.96 -10.02
CA TYR A 309 -12.81 2.82 -9.33
C TYR A 309 -11.48 2.36 -9.96
N HIS A 310 -11.22 2.68 -11.24
CA HIS A 310 -9.93 2.40 -11.87
C HIS A 310 -8.76 3.17 -11.22
N GLU A 311 -9.01 4.34 -10.61
CA GLU A 311 -8.01 5.12 -9.85
C GLU A 311 -7.47 4.34 -8.63
N ARG A 312 -8.17 3.29 -8.17
CA ARG A 312 -7.64 2.39 -7.13
C ARG A 312 -6.27 1.83 -7.54
N TRP A 313 -6.03 1.58 -8.82
CA TRP A 313 -4.78 0.99 -9.32
C TRP A 313 -3.56 1.90 -9.17
N GLU A 314 -3.74 3.17 -8.81
CA GLU A 314 -2.64 4.08 -8.56
C GLU A 314 -1.74 3.65 -7.41
N ILE A 315 -2.30 2.97 -6.41
CA ILE A 315 -1.51 2.37 -5.34
C ILE A 315 -0.58 1.26 -5.85
N GLU A 316 -0.98 0.49 -6.87
CA GLU A 316 -0.11 -0.50 -7.47
C GLU A 316 1.06 0.18 -8.20
N SER A 317 0.83 1.35 -8.81
CA SER A 317 1.87 2.18 -9.42
C SER A 317 2.82 2.77 -8.37
N ALA A 318 2.31 3.14 -7.20
CA ALA A 318 3.13 3.54 -6.04
C ALA A 318 4.04 2.38 -5.60
N PHE A 319 3.48 1.18 -5.41
CA PHE A 319 4.27 -0.02 -5.08
C PHE A 319 5.22 -0.46 -6.19
N TYR A 320 4.88 -0.22 -7.46
CA TYR A 320 5.78 -0.45 -8.58
C TYR A 320 6.99 0.48 -8.51
N SER A 321 6.75 1.77 -8.26
CA SER A 321 7.82 2.77 -8.11
C SER A 321 8.76 2.42 -6.96
N LEU A 322 8.21 2.05 -5.80
CA LEU A 322 8.99 1.59 -4.64
C LEU A 322 9.80 0.33 -4.94
N ARG A 323 9.16 -0.72 -5.46
CA ARG A 323 9.81 -2.04 -5.59
C ARG A 323 10.69 -2.18 -6.81
N HIS A 324 10.21 -1.73 -7.96
CA HIS A 324 10.81 -2.04 -9.25
C HIS A 324 11.63 -0.89 -9.81
N THR A 325 11.23 0.36 -9.57
CA THR A 325 12.02 1.52 -10.00
C THR A 325 13.10 1.85 -8.98
N LEU A 326 12.73 2.08 -7.71
CA LEU A 326 13.66 2.43 -6.65
C LEU A 326 14.51 1.22 -6.24
N LEU A 327 13.89 0.16 -5.68
CA LEU A 327 14.62 -1.01 -5.18
C LEU A 327 15.10 -1.97 -6.26
N ARG A 328 14.63 -1.85 -7.51
CA ARG A 328 14.96 -2.78 -8.62
C ARG A 328 14.77 -4.26 -8.29
N GLY A 329 13.76 -4.58 -7.48
CA GLY A 329 13.44 -5.94 -7.04
C GLY A 329 14.45 -6.58 -6.09
N ARG A 330 15.40 -5.80 -5.55
CA ARG A 330 16.45 -6.29 -4.64
C ARG A 330 15.87 -6.75 -3.31
N VAL A 331 16.60 -7.66 -2.67
CA VAL A 331 16.44 -7.97 -1.25
C VAL A 331 16.96 -6.78 -0.45
N LEU A 332 16.26 -6.39 0.62
CA LEU A 332 16.71 -5.35 1.55
C LEU A 332 18.09 -5.72 2.12
N ARG A 333 18.91 -4.73 2.46
CA ARG A 333 20.33 -4.97 2.81
C ARG A 333 20.56 -5.31 4.27
N SER A 334 19.62 -4.93 5.14
CA SER A 334 19.80 -5.02 6.58
C SER A 334 19.53 -6.44 7.11
N CYS A 335 20.51 -7.00 7.83
CA CYS A 335 20.52 -8.40 8.27
C CYS A 335 19.92 -8.64 9.67
N ASP A 336 19.36 -7.61 10.30
CA ASP A 336 18.71 -7.68 11.61
C ASP A 336 17.40 -6.87 11.61
N PRO A 337 16.44 -7.19 12.49
CA PRO A 337 15.13 -6.54 12.50
C PRO A 337 15.15 -5.02 12.65
N PHE A 338 16.00 -4.49 13.52
CA PHE A 338 16.10 -3.05 13.78
C PHE A 338 16.64 -2.31 12.56
N GLY A 339 17.69 -2.85 11.94
CA GLY A 339 18.24 -2.31 10.69
C GLY A 339 17.25 -2.40 9.53
N LEU A 340 16.45 -3.47 9.47
CA LEU A 340 15.42 -3.66 8.45
C LEU A 340 14.34 -2.60 8.56
N GLU A 341 13.83 -2.38 9.78
CA GLU A 341 12.84 -1.34 10.05
C GLU A 341 13.38 0.06 9.69
N GLN A 342 14.62 0.37 10.08
CA GLN A 342 15.28 1.63 9.74
C GLN A 342 15.39 1.83 8.21
N GLU A 343 15.79 0.79 7.48
CA GLU A 343 15.90 0.82 6.01
C GLU A 343 14.55 1.01 5.33
N LEU A 344 13.49 0.37 5.84
CA LEU A 344 12.14 0.52 5.34
C LEU A 344 11.62 1.95 5.53
N TRP A 345 11.74 2.51 6.73
CA TRP A 345 11.30 3.88 6.99
C TRP A 345 12.09 4.92 6.21
N ALA A 346 13.40 4.76 6.09
CA ALA A 346 14.22 5.62 5.22
C ALA A 346 13.79 5.54 3.75
N THR A 347 13.43 4.33 3.27
CA THR A 347 12.95 4.13 1.89
C THR A 347 11.62 4.84 1.64
N LEU A 348 10.68 4.75 2.59
CA LEU A 348 9.39 5.42 2.46
C LEU A 348 9.50 6.94 2.60
N ALA A 349 10.31 7.44 3.54
CA ALA A 349 10.55 8.87 3.72
C ALA A 349 11.17 9.47 2.44
N PHE A 350 12.20 8.81 1.88
CA PHE A 350 12.80 9.24 0.62
C PHE A 350 11.78 9.25 -0.54
N TYR A 351 11.00 8.17 -0.68
CA TYR A 351 9.94 8.09 -1.69
C TYR A 351 8.94 9.24 -1.58
N GLN A 352 8.50 9.53 -0.36
CA GLN A 352 7.51 10.57 -0.09
C GLN A 352 8.07 11.97 -0.39
N VAL A 353 9.32 12.25 0.00
CA VAL A 353 10.01 13.50 -0.29
C VAL A 353 10.19 13.71 -1.79
N LEU A 354 10.59 12.67 -2.53
CA LEU A 354 10.69 12.75 -3.99
C LEU A 354 9.33 13.00 -4.64
N ARG A 355 8.27 12.35 -4.13
CA ARG A 355 6.89 12.59 -4.60
C ARG A 355 6.43 14.02 -4.33
N ARG A 356 6.81 14.61 -3.20
CA ARG A 356 6.51 16.01 -2.89
C ARG A 356 7.10 16.94 -3.94
N ALA A 357 8.39 16.82 -4.25
CA ALA A 357 9.05 17.59 -5.31
C ALA A 357 8.35 17.44 -6.68
N MET A 358 7.92 16.21 -7.01
CA MET A 358 7.18 15.92 -8.25
C MET A 358 5.82 16.63 -8.30
N VAL A 359 5.08 16.63 -7.20
CA VAL A 359 3.75 17.27 -7.11
C VAL A 359 3.88 18.78 -7.14
N GLU A 360 4.83 19.36 -6.41
CA GLU A 360 5.08 20.80 -6.43
C GLU A 360 5.44 21.29 -7.84
N ALA A 361 6.26 20.51 -8.57
CA ALA A 361 6.57 20.81 -9.97
C ALA A 361 5.32 20.75 -10.88
N ALA A 362 4.44 19.77 -10.69
CA ALA A 362 3.18 19.68 -11.44
C ALA A 362 2.24 20.85 -11.13
N GLU A 363 2.13 21.25 -9.86
CA GLU A 363 1.29 22.36 -9.43
C GLU A 363 1.81 23.72 -9.92
N ALA A 364 3.13 23.88 -10.04
CA ALA A 364 3.75 25.07 -10.62
C ALA A 364 3.46 25.21 -12.13
N ALA A 365 3.21 24.09 -12.83
CA ALA A 365 2.87 24.09 -14.25
C ALA A 365 1.36 23.93 -14.45
N SER A 366 0.65 25.05 -14.62
CA SER A 366 -0.82 25.10 -14.71
C SER A 366 -1.44 23.99 -15.58
N GLY A 367 -2.41 23.28 -15.01
CA GLY A 367 -3.15 22.21 -15.71
C GLY A 367 -2.42 20.87 -15.84
N THR A 368 -1.21 20.75 -15.28
CA THR A 368 -0.44 19.50 -15.25
C THR A 368 -1.00 18.56 -14.20
N ASP A 369 -1.35 17.36 -14.65
CA ASP A 369 -1.74 16.27 -13.76
C ASP A 369 -0.47 15.61 -13.17
N PRO A 370 -0.33 15.51 -11.83
CA PRO A 370 0.83 14.85 -11.19
C PRO A 370 1.07 13.42 -11.70
N ASP A 371 0.03 12.76 -12.22
CA ASP A 371 0.11 11.41 -12.76
C ASP A 371 1.04 11.29 -13.98
N ARG A 372 1.28 12.41 -14.68
CA ARG A 372 2.19 12.53 -15.84
C ARG A 372 3.65 12.71 -15.44
N VAL A 373 3.93 13.02 -14.18
CA VAL A 373 5.30 13.27 -13.72
C VAL A 373 6.04 11.95 -13.53
N SER A 374 7.12 11.76 -14.29
CA SER A 374 7.89 10.51 -14.33
C SER A 374 8.73 10.32 -13.07
N PHE A 375 8.43 9.28 -12.28
CA PHE A 375 9.21 8.93 -11.10
C PHE A 375 10.67 8.57 -11.43
N THR A 376 10.92 7.96 -12.59
CA THR A 376 12.29 7.63 -13.03
C THR A 376 13.10 8.89 -13.32
N VAL A 377 12.53 9.86 -14.05
CA VAL A 377 13.21 11.13 -14.34
C VAL A 377 13.49 11.88 -13.04
N ALA A 378 12.51 11.95 -12.15
CA ALA A 378 12.68 12.60 -10.84
C ALA A 378 13.80 11.92 -10.02
N LEU A 379 13.84 10.58 -9.99
CA LEU A 379 14.85 9.83 -9.25
C LEU A 379 16.26 10.05 -9.79
N GLU A 380 16.46 10.03 -11.10
CA GLU A 380 17.79 10.29 -11.68
C GLU A 380 18.19 11.76 -11.47
N ALA A 381 17.28 12.72 -11.67
CA ALA A 381 17.55 14.12 -11.37
C ALA A 381 17.93 14.34 -9.90
N ALA A 382 17.25 13.67 -8.96
CA ALA A 382 17.57 13.74 -7.53
C ALA A 382 18.97 13.16 -7.22
N ARG A 383 19.38 12.09 -7.90
CA ARG A 383 20.74 11.53 -7.78
C ARG A 383 21.79 12.51 -8.30
N ASP A 384 21.52 13.15 -9.43
CA ASP A 384 22.41 14.17 -9.99
C ASP A 384 22.56 15.34 -9.02
N GLN A 385 21.44 15.85 -8.47
CA GLN A 385 21.46 16.93 -7.47
C GLN A 385 22.24 16.55 -6.21
N LEU A 386 22.06 15.33 -5.70
CA LEU A 386 22.81 14.84 -4.55
C LEU A 386 24.30 14.80 -4.86
N THR A 387 24.72 14.20 -5.98
CA THR A 387 26.15 14.06 -6.29
C THR A 387 26.82 15.39 -6.63
N ALA A 388 26.09 16.32 -7.25
CA ALA A 388 26.57 17.66 -7.53
C ALA A 388 26.56 18.58 -6.29
N ALA A 389 25.99 18.14 -5.16
CA ALA A 389 25.76 18.95 -3.96
C ALA A 389 25.00 20.27 -4.27
N ARG A 390 24.05 20.21 -5.20
CA ARG A 390 23.31 21.39 -5.70
C ARG A 390 21.95 21.53 -5.03
N GLY A 391 21.50 22.78 -4.87
CA GLY A 391 20.18 23.11 -4.33
C GLY A 391 19.98 22.73 -2.85
N ILE A 392 21.06 22.52 -2.10
CA ILE A 392 20.98 22.10 -0.68
C ILE A 392 20.17 23.09 0.14
N LEU A 393 20.40 24.38 -0.06
CA LEU A 393 19.62 25.46 0.52
C LEU A 393 18.77 26.13 -0.57
N PRO A 394 17.60 26.70 -0.23
CA PRO A 394 16.83 27.50 -1.15
C PRO A 394 17.65 28.71 -1.63
N ALA A 395 17.53 29.09 -2.89
CA ALA A 395 18.15 30.33 -3.38
C ALA A 395 17.32 31.53 -2.92
N GLU A 396 17.97 32.63 -2.55
CA GLU A 396 17.32 33.85 -2.03
C GLU A 396 16.23 34.41 -2.98
N ASP A 397 16.36 34.19 -4.29
CA ASP A 397 15.44 34.69 -5.34
C ASP A 397 14.57 33.59 -6.01
N SER A 398 14.42 32.41 -5.39
CA SER A 398 13.76 31.25 -6.04
C SER A 398 12.22 31.25 -6.03
N SER A 399 11.58 32.40 -5.83
CA SER A 399 10.11 32.49 -5.84
C SER A 399 9.53 32.17 -7.22
N GLY A 400 9.11 30.92 -7.42
CA GLY A 400 8.30 30.48 -8.57
C GLY A 400 8.98 29.57 -9.59
N CYS A 401 10.29 29.29 -9.49
CA CYS A 401 10.93 28.29 -10.35
C CYS A 401 10.93 26.92 -9.68
N SER A 402 10.27 25.94 -10.30
CA SER A 402 10.49 24.52 -9.99
C SER A 402 12.00 24.27 -10.04
N GLY A 403 12.58 23.70 -8.98
CA GLY A 403 14.03 23.40 -8.91
C GLY A 403 14.49 22.48 -10.06
N ARG A 404 15.76 22.07 -10.08
CA ARG A 404 16.31 21.24 -11.17
C ARG A 404 15.57 19.90 -11.31
N ILE A 405 15.10 19.31 -10.22
CA ILE A 405 14.24 18.11 -10.26
C ILE A 405 12.93 18.45 -10.97
N GLY A 406 12.31 19.57 -10.59
CA GLY A 406 11.08 20.07 -11.19
C GLY A 406 11.22 20.38 -12.69
N GLN A 407 12.28 21.07 -13.09
CA GLN A 407 12.61 21.35 -14.49
C GLN A 407 12.78 20.06 -15.29
N ALA A 408 13.55 19.10 -14.76
CA ALA A 408 13.79 17.83 -15.43
C ALA A 408 12.49 17.07 -15.70
N VAL A 409 11.59 17.02 -14.71
CA VAL A 409 10.32 16.32 -14.90
C VAL A 409 9.34 17.05 -15.81
N LEU A 410 9.29 18.39 -15.77
CA LEU A 410 8.43 19.18 -16.64
C LEU A 410 8.88 19.12 -18.11
N ALA A 411 10.20 19.07 -18.35
CA ALA A 411 10.76 18.85 -19.69
C ALA A 411 10.51 17.43 -20.24
N ASN A 412 10.18 16.47 -19.36
CA ASN A 412 10.01 15.06 -19.71
C ASN A 412 8.67 14.50 -19.21
N LEU A 413 7.60 15.31 -19.30
CA LEU A 413 6.27 14.85 -18.93
C LEU A 413 5.86 13.64 -19.77
N LEU A 414 5.34 12.62 -19.09
CA LEU A 414 4.74 11.49 -19.78
C LEU A 414 3.52 11.96 -20.58
N PRO A 415 3.17 11.26 -21.67
CA PRO A 415 1.89 11.47 -22.35
C PRO A 415 0.74 11.40 -21.35
N ALA A 416 -0.40 12.03 -21.68
CA ALA A 416 -1.63 11.83 -20.93
C ALA A 416 -1.88 10.33 -20.76
N ARG A 417 -2.15 9.92 -19.51
CA ARG A 417 -2.18 8.50 -19.18
C ARG A 417 -3.28 7.81 -19.97
N ARG A 418 -2.90 6.73 -20.65
CA ARG A 418 -3.81 5.87 -21.40
C ARG A 418 -4.24 4.71 -20.50
N PRO A 419 -5.54 4.36 -20.45
CA PRO A 419 -5.95 3.14 -19.81
C PRO A 419 -5.23 1.96 -20.51
N ARG A 420 -4.74 0.98 -19.74
CA ARG A 420 -3.99 -0.16 -20.27
C ARG A 420 -4.39 -1.46 -19.58
N VAL A 421 -4.41 -2.56 -20.32
CA VAL A 421 -4.46 -3.90 -19.74
C VAL A 421 -3.03 -4.42 -19.62
N SER A 422 -2.57 -4.59 -18.38
CA SER A 422 -1.26 -5.21 -18.12
C SER A 422 -1.36 -6.72 -18.34
N ALA A 423 -0.47 -7.27 -19.17
CA ALA A 423 -0.31 -8.71 -19.30
C ALA A 423 0.27 -9.27 -17.99
N ARG A 424 -0.60 -9.58 -17.02
CA ARG A 424 -0.28 -10.25 -15.76
C ARG A 424 -0.01 -11.75 -15.98
N LYS A 425 0.81 -12.08 -16.97
CA LYS A 425 1.37 -13.41 -17.21
C LYS A 425 2.76 -13.48 -16.59
N VAL A 426 3.12 -14.64 -16.04
CA VAL A 426 4.48 -14.88 -15.55
C VAL A 426 5.40 -14.90 -16.77
N LYS A 427 6.19 -13.84 -16.98
CA LYS A 427 7.11 -13.69 -18.12
C LYS A 427 8.49 -14.31 -17.90
N CYS A 428 8.64 -15.17 -16.89
CA CYS A 428 9.95 -15.72 -16.54
C CYS A 428 10.38 -16.77 -17.59
N PRO A 429 11.47 -16.56 -18.35
CA PRO A 429 11.89 -17.49 -19.40
C PRO A 429 12.38 -18.84 -18.87
N MET A 430 12.70 -18.93 -17.58
CA MET A 430 13.31 -20.11 -16.94
C MET A 430 12.31 -21.02 -16.22
N THR A 431 11.00 -20.83 -16.40
CA THR A 431 10.03 -21.76 -15.80
C THR A 431 10.02 -23.06 -16.61
N ARG A 432 10.47 -24.18 -16.01
CA ARG A 432 10.28 -25.55 -16.58
C ARG A 432 8.81 -25.98 -16.73
N TYR A 433 7.87 -25.09 -16.43
CA TYR A 433 6.45 -25.37 -16.41
C TYR A 433 5.76 -24.54 -17.48
N PRO A 434 4.91 -25.15 -18.32
CA PRO A 434 4.10 -24.41 -19.28
C PRO A 434 3.21 -23.42 -18.53
N GLY A 435 3.13 -22.18 -19.03
CA GLY A 435 2.14 -21.21 -18.56
C GLY A 435 0.72 -21.75 -18.77
N ASN A 436 -0.25 -21.26 -17.99
CA ASN A 436 -1.65 -21.68 -18.14
C ASN A 436 -2.15 -21.38 -19.56
N PRO A 437 -2.46 -22.40 -20.40
CA PRO A 437 -2.82 -22.20 -21.81
C PRO A 437 -4.19 -21.54 -21.98
N VAL A 438 -5.02 -21.46 -20.94
CA VAL A 438 -6.40 -20.93 -20.97
C VAL A 438 -6.48 -19.50 -20.38
N ASP A 439 -5.38 -18.75 -20.31
CA ASP A 439 -5.43 -17.37 -19.83
C ASP A 439 -5.81 -16.39 -20.97
N PRO A 440 -7.06 -15.88 -21.00
CA PRO A 440 -7.57 -15.04 -22.08
C PRO A 440 -6.92 -13.64 -22.12
N ARG A 441 -6.13 -13.28 -21.11
CA ARG A 441 -5.45 -11.98 -21.04
C ARG A 441 -4.37 -11.89 -22.12
N PRO A 442 -4.10 -10.67 -22.65
CA PRO A 442 -3.11 -10.48 -23.70
C PRO A 442 -1.72 -10.93 -23.23
N ALA A 443 -0.89 -11.41 -24.17
CA ALA A 443 0.47 -11.89 -23.88
C ALA A 443 1.43 -10.74 -23.52
N ILE A 444 1.20 -9.57 -24.10
CA ILE A 444 1.92 -8.32 -23.85
C ILE A 444 0.96 -7.27 -23.31
N SER A 445 1.48 -6.29 -22.56
CA SER A 445 0.63 -5.19 -22.09
C SER A 445 0.14 -4.40 -23.29
N GLN A 446 -1.15 -4.09 -23.33
CA GLN A 446 -1.77 -3.38 -24.43
C GLN A 446 -2.51 -2.14 -23.96
N ASP A 447 -2.53 -1.13 -24.82
CA ASP A 447 -3.34 0.06 -24.64
C ASP A 447 -4.82 -0.30 -24.80
N ILE A 448 -5.66 0.33 -23.98
CA ILE A 448 -7.11 0.29 -24.12
C ILE A 448 -7.50 1.41 -25.09
N THR A 449 -8.23 1.05 -26.13
CA THR A 449 -8.75 1.99 -27.13
C THR A 449 -10.20 2.37 -26.85
N ALA A 450 -10.98 1.49 -26.21
CA ALA A 450 -12.34 1.77 -25.74
C ALA A 450 -12.64 1.06 -24.42
N LEU A 451 -13.48 1.69 -23.59
CA LEU A 451 -13.96 1.18 -22.32
C LEU A 451 -15.48 1.34 -22.27
N ASP A 452 -16.19 0.23 -22.44
CA ASP A 452 -17.64 0.17 -22.35
C ASP A 452 -18.03 -0.31 -20.95
N ILE A 453 -18.92 0.44 -20.29
CA ILE A 453 -19.44 0.12 -18.96
C ILE A 453 -20.95 -0.10 -19.09
N ALA A 454 -21.38 -1.34 -18.91
CA ALA A 454 -22.79 -1.70 -18.89
C ALA A 454 -23.22 -1.93 -17.43
N VAL A 455 -23.96 -0.99 -16.86
CA VAL A 455 -24.53 -1.13 -15.51
C VAL A 455 -25.73 -2.07 -15.61
N HIS A 456 -25.76 -3.08 -14.75
CA HIS A 456 -26.87 -4.03 -14.67
C HIS A 456 -28.04 -3.39 -13.95
N GLN A 457 -29.24 -3.54 -14.50
CA GLN A 457 -30.47 -3.19 -13.80
C GLN A 457 -30.71 -4.24 -12.71
N ALA A 458 -30.56 -3.86 -11.46
CA ALA A 458 -30.95 -4.71 -10.34
C ALA A 458 -32.46 -4.98 -10.38
N VAL A 459 -32.83 -6.20 -10.02
CA VAL A 459 -34.23 -6.61 -9.94
C VAL A 459 -34.53 -6.86 -8.48
N MET A 460 -35.65 -6.30 -8.00
CA MET A 460 -36.15 -6.62 -6.67
C MET A 460 -36.39 -8.14 -6.63
N PRO A 461 -35.76 -8.89 -5.73
CA PRO A 461 -36.07 -10.30 -5.60
C PRO A 461 -37.56 -10.42 -5.32
N PRO A 462 -38.25 -11.41 -5.90
CA PRO A 462 -39.66 -11.62 -5.60
C PRO A 462 -39.81 -11.73 -4.08
N PRO A 463 -40.91 -11.20 -3.51
CA PRO A 463 -41.18 -11.36 -2.08
C PRO A 463 -40.96 -12.82 -1.76
N ALA A 464 -40.07 -13.08 -0.79
CA ALA A 464 -39.75 -14.45 -0.42
C ALA A 464 -41.09 -15.17 -0.23
N PRO A 465 -41.31 -16.35 -0.84
CA PRO A 465 -42.47 -17.13 -0.49
C PRO A 465 -42.48 -17.20 1.03
N THR A 466 -43.64 -16.95 1.63
CA THR A 466 -43.88 -17.08 3.08
C THR A 466 -43.45 -18.49 3.47
N ARG A 467 -42.16 -18.66 3.73
CA ARG A 467 -41.62 -19.89 4.28
C ARG A 467 -42.23 -19.94 5.66
N PRO A 468 -42.99 -21.00 6.03
CA PRO A 468 -43.29 -21.20 7.42
C PRO A 468 -41.96 -21.18 8.16
N SER A 469 -41.83 -20.23 9.08
CA SER A 469 -40.71 -20.17 10.00
C SER A 469 -40.63 -21.51 10.75
N LEU A 470 -39.38 -21.95 10.98
CA LEU A 470 -38.96 -23.01 11.91
C LEU A 470 -38.80 -24.42 11.29
N THR A 471 -37.80 -24.58 10.42
CA THR A 471 -36.92 -25.74 10.63
C THR A 471 -35.87 -25.29 11.65
N PRO A 472 -35.77 -25.88 12.85
CA PRO A 472 -34.81 -25.44 13.85
C PRO A 472 -33.40 -25.51 13.26
N GLY A 473 -32.59 -24.47 13.51
CA GLY A 473 -31.19 -24.47 13.09
C GLY A 473 -30.45 -25.64 13.71
N ARG A 474 -29.38 -26.14 13.08
CA ARG A 474 -28.63 -27.32 13.57
C ARG A 474 -28.19 -27.19 15.03
N LYS A 475 -27.86 -25.98 15.49
CA LYS A 475 -27.55 -25.70 16.90
C LYS A 475 -28.73 -26.00 17.81
N THR A 476 -29.92 -25.54 17.44
CA THR A 476 -31.16 -25.78 18.17
C THR A 476 -31.48 -27.27 18.22
N LEU A 477 -31.40 -27.97 17.07
CA LEU A 477 -31.62 -29.42 17.01
C LEU A 477 -30.67 -30.21 17.93
N VAL A 478 -29.39 -29.83 17.96
CA VAL A 478 -28.40 -30.51 18.83
C VAL A 478 -28.64 -30.19 20.30
N LEU A 479 -28.93 -28.93 20.65
CA LEU A 479 -29.21 -28.58 22.05
C LEU A 479 -30.50 -29.23 22.53
N ASP A 480 -31.56 -29.27 21.72
CA ASP A 480 -32.82 -29.92 22.06
C ASP A 480 -32.64 -31.44 22.23
N LEU A 481 -31.83 -32.08 21.36
CA LEU A 481 -31.45 -33.49 21.53
C LEU A 481 -30.69 -33.72 22.84
N LEU A 482 -29.70 -32.89 23.15
CA LEU A 482 -28.90 -33.06 24.36
C LEU A 482 -29.70 -32.75 25.64
N ARG A 483 -30.74 -31.90 25.55
CA ARG A 483 -31.66 -31.63 26.66
C ARG A 483 -32.60 -32.78 26.97
N THR A 484 -32.84 -33.70 26.03
CA THR A 484 -33.67 -34.88 26.33
C THR A 484 -33.03 -35.76 27.39
N ASP A 485 -31.69 -35.72 27.50
CA ASP A 485 -30.92 -36.46 28.49
C ASP A 485 -29.61 -35.72 28.82
N PRO A 486 -29.64 -34.71 29.72
CA PRO A 486 -28.50 -33.83 29.99
C PRO A 486 -27.30 -34.52 30.66
N GLU A 487 -27.56 -35.56 31.44
CA GLU A 487 -26.52 -36.33 32.15
C GLU A 487 -25.85 -37.37 31.26
N ARG A 488 -26.45 -37.70 30.11
CA ARG A 488 -25.90 -38.66 29.17
C ARG A 488 -24.78 -38.05 28.31
N PRO A 489 -23.61 -38.71 28.22
CA PRO A 489 -22.62 -38.38 27.21
C PRO A 489 -23.06 -38.88 25.82
N TRP A 490 -23.09 -37.99 24.83
CA TRP A 490 -23.50 -38.24 23.45
C TRP A 490 -22.28 -38.35 22.52
N ARG A 491 -22.22 -39.41 21.70
CA ARG A 491 -21.22 -39.49 20.64
C ARG A 491 -21.62 -38.63 19.44
N SER A 492 -20.63 -38.03 18.79
CA SER A 492 -20.86 -37.18 17.61
C SER A 492 -21.59 -37.89 16.45
N GLN A 493 -21.43 -39.22 16.33
CA GLN A 493 -22.15 -40.04 15.36
C GLN A 493 -23.63 -40.14 15.70
N GLU A 494 -23.96 -40.39 16.96
CA GLU A 494 -25.35 -40.46 17.45
C GLU A 494 -26.06 -39.12 17.30
N ILE A 495 -25.36 -38.02 17.58
CA ILE A 495 -25.88 -36.66 17.34
C ILE A 495 -26.13 -36.43 15.85
N ALA A 496 -25.22 -36.87 14.98
CA ALA A 496 -25.36 -36.71 13.54
C ALA A 496 -26.56 -37.49 12.99
N GLU A 497 -26.76 -38.72 13.46
CA GLU A 497 -27.88 -39.57 13.08
C GLU A 497 -29.21 -38.99 13.57
N ALA A 498 -29.28 -38.58 14.85
CA ALA A 498 -30.49 -38.04 15.46
C ALA A 498 -30.97 -36.72 14.82
N ILE A 499 -30.06 -35.89 14.32
CA ILE A 499 -30.42 -34.63 13.62
C ILE A 499 -30.39 -34.75 12.09
N ALA A 500 -30.24 -35.97 11.55
CA ALA A 500 -30.12 -36.26 10.12
C ALA A 500 -29.03 -35.43 9.39
N CYS A 501 -27.87 -35.25 10.03
CA CYS A 501 -26.73 -34.52 9.47
C CYS A 501 -25.84 -35.41 8.59
N SER A 502 -25.92 -35.23 7.27
CA SER A 502 -25.11 -35.99 6.29
C SER A 502 -23.61 -35.64 6.29
N ASN A 503 -23.18 -34.53 6.91
CA ASN A 503 -21.79 -34.09 6.93
C ASN A 503 -21.22 -34.04 8.37
N ILE A 504 -20.74 -35.20 8.84
CA ILE A 504 -20.21 -35.36 10.20
C ILE A 504 -18.95 -34.52 10.47
N LYS A 505 -18.10 -34.27 9.46
CA LYS A 505 -16.88 -33.44 9.61
C LYS A 505 -17.24 -31.98 9.92
N SER A 506 -18.28 -31.46 9.27
CA SER A 506 -18.82 -30.13 9.58
C SER A 506 -19.38 -30.07 11.00
N LEU A 507 -20.07 -31.12 11.44
CA LEU A 507 -20.63 -31.22 12.79
C LEU A 507 -19.52 -31.24 13.86
N TRP A 508 -18.42 -31.97 13.65
CA TRP A 508 -17.27 -31.97 14.58
C TRP A 508 -16.68 -30.58 14.80
N THR A 509 -16.59 -29.79 13.74
CA THR A 509 -16.09 -28.42 13.81
C THR A 509 -17.03 -27.54 14.65
N GLN A 510 -18.34 -27.72 14.49
CA GLN A 510 -19.37 -27.00 15.24
C GLN A 510 -19.40 -27.42 16.71
N LEU A 511 -19.41 -28.72 17.02
CA LEU A 511 -19.34 -29.25 18.39
C LEU A 511 -18.07 -28.75 19.11
N SER A 512 -16.93 -28.74 18.42
CA SER A 512 -15.67 -28.20 18.98
C SER A 512 -15.74 -26.69 19.25
N THR A 513 -16.52 -25.95 18.44
CA THR A 513 -16.74 -24.51 18.65
C THR A 513 -17.65 -24.30 19.85
N TRP A 514 -18.75 -25.06 19.97
CA TRP A 514 -19.67 -24.96 21.11
C TRP A 514 -19.06 -25.41 22.45
N VAL A 515 -18.05 -26.28 22.41
CA VAL A 515 -17.21 -26.55 23.59
C VAL A 515 -16.39 -25.32 24.00
N LYS A 516 -15.82 -24.58 23.04
CA LYS A 516 -15.10 -23.33 23.33
C LYS A 516 -16.02 -22.23 23.82
N ASP A 517 -17.25 -22.19 23.32
CA ASP A 517 -18.28 -21.23 23.71
C ASP A 517 -18.95 -21.58 25.05
N GLY A 518 -18.51 -22.66 25.72
CA GLY A 518 -19.00 -23.06 27.05
C GLY A 518 -20.40 -23.72 27.06
N MET A 519 -20.93 -24.08 25.90
CA MET A 519 -22.27 -24.70 25.77
C MET A 519 -22.22 -26.21 26.01
N LEU A 520 -21.13 -26.85 25.59
CA LEU A 520 -20.90 -28.28 25.70
C LEU A 520 -19.60 -28.56 26.44
N ARG A 521 -19.52 -29.70 27.12
CA ARG A 521 -18.27 -30.25 27.67
C ARG A 521 -17.85 -31.48 26.87
N LYS A 522 -16.56 -31.59 26.55
CA LYS A 522 -16.00 -32.77 25.88
C LYS A 522 -15.55 -33.76 26.95
N ILE A 523 -16.23 -34.91 27.04
CA ILE A 523 -15.97 -35.92 28.07
C ILE A 523 -14.87 -36.89 27.63
N ALA A 524 -14.85 -37.26 26.34
CA ALA A 524 -13.87 -38.16 25.76
C ALA A 524 -13.67 -37.86 24.26
N LYS A 525 -12.87 -38.68 23.57
CA LYS A 525 -12.75 -38.59 22.11
C LYS A 525 -14.13 -38.80 21.47
N ASP A 526 -14.56 -37.81 20.69
CA ASP A 526 -15.84 -37.78 19.97
C ASP A 526 -17.11 -37.87 20.82
N THR A 527 -17.01 -37.56 22.12
CA THR A 527 -18.11 -37.63 23.08
C THR A 527 -18.31 -36.30 23.81
N TYR A 528 -19.54 -35.80 23.83
CA TYR A 528 -19.93 -34.48 24.33
C TYR A 528 -21.11 -34.60 25.29
N ALA A 529 -21.16 -33.76 26.31
CA ALA A 529 -22.32 -33.63 27.19
C ALA A 529 -22.69 -32.14 27.30
N LEU A 530 -23.94 -31.87 27.68
CA LEU A 530 -24.43 -30.51 27.89
C LEU A 530 -23.79 -29.93 29.17
N VAL A 531 -23.53 -28.63 29.19
CA VAL A 531 -23.12 -27.92 30.42
C VAL A 531 -24.39 -27.59 31.22
N PRO A 532 -24.40 -27.72 32.56
CA PRO A 532 -25.61 -27.52 33.38
C PRO A 532 -26.34 -26.19 33.14
N ASP A 533 -25.61 -25.10 32.90
CA ASP A 533 -26.18 -23.78 32.59
C ASP A 533 -26.94 -23.73 31.25
N TRP A 534 -26.79 -24.76 30.42
CA TRP A 534 -27.41 -24.93 29.11
C TRP A 534 -28.42 -26.09 29.04
N ALA A 535 -28.57 -26.84 30.14
CA ALA A 535 -29.44 -28.00 30.31
C ALA A 535 -30.89 -27.61 30.67
#